data_AF-A0A833ARU8-F1
#
_entry.id   AF-A0A833ARU8-F1
#
_cell.length_a   1.000
_cell.length_b   1.000
_cell.length_c   1.000
_cell.angle_alpha   90.00
_cell.angle_beta   90.00
_cell.angle_gamma   90.00
#
_symmetry.space_group_name_H-M   'P 1'
#
loop_
_entity.id
_entity.type
_entity.pdbx_description
1 polymer ?
#
loop_
_entity_poly.entity_id
_entity_poly.type
_entity_poly.pdbx_seq_one_letter_code
_entity_poly.pdbx_strand_id
1 'polypeptide(L)' 'MYETQARFVCVICGAENVIDIDLSGGLHQEYVEDCDVCCAPNKIHIHFDEKYFKAEVTSDFDE' A
#
# COMPACT_ATOMS: atom_id res chain seq x y z
N MET A 1 0.97 3.18 19.95
CA MET A 1 0.07 2.27 19.22
C MET A 1 0.31 2.59 17.76
N TYR A 2 0.86 1.65 17.00
CA TYR A 2 1.24 1.84 15.60
C TYR A 2 0.03 1.52 14.70
N GLU A 3 -0.17 2.30 13.65
CA GLU A 3 -1.24 2.07 12.68
C GLU A 3 -0.75 1.01 11.69
N THR A 4 -1.34 -0.18 11.70
CA THR A 4 -0.97 -1.31 10.82
C THR A 4 -1.84 -1.41 9.58
N GLN A 5 -2.67 -0.40 9.30
CA GLN A 5 -3.56 -0.41 8.15
C GLN A 5 -3.29 0.83 7.33
N ALA A 6 -3.11 0.64 6.04
CA ALA A 6 -3.05 1.73 5.08
C ALA A 6 -4.12 1.56 4.01
N ARG A 7 -4.33 2.61 3.23
CA ARG A 7 -5.26 2.59 2.10
C ARG A 7 -4.55 3.06 0.85
N PHE A 8 -4.91 2.46 -0.27
CA PHE A 8 -4.45 2.89 -1.59
C PHE A 8 -5.65 2.98 -2.54
N VAL A 9 -5.53 3.84 -3.54
CA VAL A 9 -6.54 3.97 -4.59
C VAL A 9 -6.07 3.20 -5.80
N CYS A 10 -6.86 2.24 -6.27
CA CYS A 10 -6.51 1.48 -7.46
C CYS A 10 -6.38 2.41 -8.68
N VAL A 11 -5.25 2.33 -9.38
CA VAL A 11 -4.97 3.16 -10.58
C VAL A 11 -5.84 2.81 -11.78
N ILE A 12 -6.48 1.64 -11.77
CA ILE A 12 -7.32 1.13 -12.86
C ILE A 12 -8.79 1.48 -12.68
N CYS A 13 -9.39 1.12 -11.54
CA CYS A 13 -10.82 1.32 -11.31
C CYS A 13 -11.15 2.52 -10.39
N GLY A 14 -10.16 3.08 -9.70
CA GLY A 14 -10.34 4.18 -8.76
C GLY A 14 -10.94 3.77 -7.40
N ALA A 15 -11.08 2.49 -7.11
CA ALA A 15 -11.57 2.03 -5.80
C ALA A 15 -10.53 2.24 -4.70
N GLU A 16 -10.98 2.62 -3.49
CA GLU A 16 -10.15 2.64 -2.29
C GLU A 16 -10.08 1.22 -1.71
N ASN A 17 -8.87 0.70 -1.54
CA ASN A 17 -8.59 -0.62 -0.96
C ASN A 17 -7.86 -0.42 0.38
N VAL A 18 -8.02 -1.36 1.29
CA VAL A 18 -7.36 -1.35 2.61
C VAL A 18 -6.37 -2.51 2.65
N ILE A 19 -5.14 -2.21 3.05
CA ILE A 19 -4.06 -3.19 3.17
C ILE A 19 -3.56 -3.23 4.60
N ASP A 20 -3.17 -4.43 5.03
CA ASP A 20 -2.44 -4.60 6.28
C ASP A 20 -0.95 -4.41 6.02
N ILE A 21 -0.33 -3.63 6.89
CA ILE A 21 1.06 -3.25 6.80
C ILE A 21 1.90 -4.24 7.62
N ASP A 22 2.78 -4.98 6.95
CA ASP A 22 3.74 -5.84 7.64
C ASP A 22 4.96 -5.03 8.09
N LEU A 23 5.16 -4.89 9.40
CA LEU A 23 6.33 -4.20 9.94
C LEU A 23 7.62 -5.03 9.83
N SER A 24 7.54 -6.31 9.47
CA SER A 24 8.72 -7.18 9.33
C SER A 24 9.56 -6.88 8.10
N GLY A 25 8.97 -6.28 7.05
CA GLY A 25 9.64 -5.98 5.78
C GLY A 25 10.59 -4.77 5.80
N GLY A 26 10.72 -4.06 6.93
CA GLY A 26 11.61 -2.90 7.08
C GLY A 26 10.96 -1.56 6.75
N LEU A 27 11.77 -0.49 6.71
CA LEU A 27 11.32 0.90 6.55
C LEU A 27 10.85 1.25 5.12
N HIS A 28 11.25 0.45 4.14
CA HIS A 28 10.86 0.62 2.74
C HIS A 28 10.48 -0.75 2.20
N GLN A 29 9.26 -0.86 1.69
CA GLN A 29 8.70 -2.12 1.20
C GLN A 29 7.99 -1.88 -0.12
N GLU A 30 8.14 -2.83 -1.03
CA GLU A 30 7.52 -2.81 -2.34
C GLU A 30 6.94 -4.18 -2.62
N TYR A 31 5.64 -4.25 -2.88
CA TYR A 31 4.97 -5.50 -3.23
C TYR A 31 3.77 -5.22 -4.14
N VAL A 32 3.22 -6.28 -4.75
CA VAL A 32 2.04 -6.17 -5.61
C VAL A 32 0.82 -6.62 -4.84
N GLU A 33 -0.23 -5.82 -4.86
CA GLU A 33 -1.53 -6.10 -4.27
C GLU A 33 -2.63 -5.96 -5.33
N ASP A 34 -3.50 -6.96 -5.42
CA ASP A 34 -4.65 -6.93 -6.32
C ASP A 34 -5.76 -6.05 -5.75
N CYS A 35 -6.45 -5.31 -6.61
CA CYS A 35 -7.63 -4.55 -6.19
C CYS A 35 -8.80 -5.49 -5.86
N ASP A 36 -9.44 -5.30 -4.70
CA ASP A 36 -10.60 -6.07 -4.23
C ASP A 36 -11.84 -5.93 -5.13
N VAL A 37 -11.88 -4.89 -5.98
CA VAL A 37 -13.03 -4.58 -6.84
C VAL A 37 -12.83 -5.09 -8.27
N CYS A 38 -11.65 -4.84 -8.86
CA CYS A 38 -11.40 -5.14 -10.28
C CYS A 38 -10.32 -6.21 -10.52
N CYS A 39 -9.72 -6.77 -9.47
CA CYS A 39 -8.64 -7.75 -9.54
C CYS A 39 -7.41 -7.29 -10.35
N ALA A 40 -7.23 -5.98 -10.55
CA ALA A 40 -6.06 -5.46 -11.24
C ALA A 40 -4.88 -5.40 -10.27
N PRO A 41 -3.67 -5.81 -10.68
CA PRO A 41 -2.48 -5.73 -9.85
C PRO A 41 -2.05 -4.26 -9.69
N ASN A 42 -1.74 -3.86 -8.47
CA ASN A 42 -1.19 -2.54 -8.15
C ASN A 42 0.15 -2.73 -7.44
N LYS A 43 1.18 -2.04 -7.90
CA LYS A 43 2.47 -2.03 -7.22
C LYS A 43 2.42 -1.04 -6.08
N ILE A 44 2.46 -1.53 -4.86
CA ILE A 44 2.35 -0.77 -3.63
C ILE A 44 3.74 -0.47 -3.10
N HIS A 45 4.04 0.81 -2.94
CA HIS A 45 5.26 1.28 -2.28
C HIS A 45 4.89 1.79 -0.89
N ILE A 46 5.47 1.20 0.16
CA ILE A 46 5.28 1.61 1.54
C ILE A 46 6.58 2.21 2.07
N HIS A 47 6.51 3.45 2.52
CA HIS A 47 7.60 4.11 3.25
C HIS A 47 7.15 4.47 4.66
N PHE A 48 7.89 4.00 5.66
CA PHE A 48 7.63 4.29 7.07
C PHE A 48 8.46 5.47 7.54
N ASP A 49 7.80 6.55 7.93
CA ASP A 49 8.46 7.61 8.69
C ASP A 49 8.51 7.24 10.18
N GLU A 50 9.70 6.93 10.70
CA GLU A 50 9.94 6.59 12.11
C GLU A 50 9.51 7.70 13.09
N LYS A 51 9.39 8.94 12.63
CA LYS A 51 9.07 10.11 13.46
C LYS A 51 7.57 10.33 13.60
N TYR A 52 6.80 10.04 12.55
CA TYR A 52 5.35 10.28 12.53
C TYR A 52 4.52 8.99 12.47
N PHE A 53 5.16 7.82 12.35
CA PHE A 53 4.49 6.53 12.15
C PHE A 53 3.44 6.59 11.04
N LYS A 54 3.75 7.31 9.95
CA LYS A 54 2.89 7.45 8.79
C LYS A 54 3.43 6.55 7.68
N ALA A 55 2.58 5.69 7.15
CA ALA A 55 2.84 4.96 5.93
C ALA A 55 2.39 5.82 4.75
N GLU A 56 3.32 6.18 3.88
CA GLU A 56 2.99 6.71 2.57
C GLU A 56 2.83 5.54 1.62
N VAL A 57 1.64 5.44 1.01
CA VAL A 57 1.30 4.37 0.09
C VAL A 57 1.03 4.96 -1.28
N THR A 58 1.85 4.58 -2.26
CA THR A 58 1.63 4.90 -3.66
C THR A 58 1.42 3.62 -4.45
N SER A 59 0.49 3.67 -5.39
CA SER A 59 0.19 2.58 -6.31
C SER A 59 0.60 2.97 -7.72
N ASP A 60 1.44 2.15 -8.34
CA ASP A 60 1.83 2.28 -9.74
C ASP A 60 1.31 1.07 -10.55
N PHE A 61 1.08 1.27 -11.85
CA PHE A 61 0.72 0.18 -12.77
C PHE A 61 2.01 -0.43 -13.32
N ASP A 62 2.26 -1.71 -13.01
CA ASP A 62 3.35 -2.49 -13.62
C ASP A 62 2.80 -3.09 -14.93
N GLU A 63 3.37 -2.69 -16.08
CA GLU A 63 2.95 -3.11 -17.44
C GLU A 63 3.07 -4.61 -17.72
#